data_AF-A0A0A9ZBF3-F1
#
_entry.id   AF-A0A0A9ZBF3-F1
#
_cell.length_a   1.000
_cell.length_b   1.000
_cell.length_c   1.000
_cell.angle_alpha   90.00
_cell.angle_beta   90.00
_cell.angle_gamma   90.00
#
_symmetry.space_group_name_H-M   'P 1'
#
loop_
_entity.id
_entity.type
_entity.pdbx_description
1 polymer ?
#
loop_
_entity_poly.entity_id
_entity_poly.type
_entity_poly.pdbx_seq_one_letter_code
_entity_poly.pdbx_strand_id
1 'polypeptide(L)'
;FCTLLTIIIVMQNTAAQAMTRRVCFTTRFDVITWACVILLCLFTTMTTTQYASAHVIGIDFGTEYVKVAGPHGTQQLDMVLNEYSKRKTPNIIAYRHDEWHIGDHA
;
A
#
# COMPACT_ATOMS: atom_id res chain seq x y z
N PHE A 1 -3.39 19.10 -11.27
CA PHE A 1 -3.82 20.45 -11.70
C PHE A 1 -3.39 21.56 -10.73
N CYS A 2 -3.49 21.40 -9.41
CA CYS A 2 -2.98 22.40 -8.44
C CYS A 2 -1.45 22.62 -8.45
N THR A 3 -0.65 21.61 -8.78
CA THR A 3 0.83 21.71 -8.74
C THR A 3 1.45 22.39 -9.95
N LEU A 4 0.78 22.39 -11.11
CA LEU A 4 1.28 23.06 -12.31
C LEU A 4 1.14 24.58 -12.24
N LEU A 5 0.11 25.08 -11.55
CA LEU A 5 -0.18 26.52 -11.49
C LEU A 5 0.83 27.28 -10.61
N THR A 6 1.29 26.68 -9.53
CA THR A 6 2.32 27.27 -8.64
C THR A 6 3.66 27.46 -9.35
N ILE A 7 4.01 26.56 -10.26
CA ILE A 7 5.27 26.62 -11.01
C ILE A 7 5.26 27.81 -12.00
N ILE A 8 4.11 28.12 -12.61
CA ILE A 8 3.99 29.21 -13.60
C ILE A 8 4.06 30.59 -12.93
N ILE A 9 3.48 30.76 -11.73
CA ILE A 9 3.47 32.05 -11.01
C ILE A 9 4.88 32.45 -10.54
N VAL A 10 5.71 31.48 -10.12
CA VAL A 10 7.11 31.75 -9.75
C VAL A 10 7.95 32.18 -10.95
N MET A 11 7.63 31.68 -12.16
CA MET A 11 8.37 32.03 -13.38
C MET A 11 7.98 33.39 -13.99
N GLN A 12 6.73 33.84 -13.85
CA GLN A 12 6.34 35.15 -14.39
C GLN A 12 6.82 36.33 -13.54
N ASN A 13 6.98 36.15 -12.21
CA ASN A 13 7.45 37.22 -11.33
C ASN A 13 8.98 37.43 -11.42
N THR A 14 9.72 36.44 -11.91
CA THR A 14 11.18 36.52 -12.12
C THR A 14 11.56 37.12 -13.49
N ALA A 15 10.68 37.04 -14.49
CA ALA A 15 10.95 37.58 -15.84
C ALA A 15 11.01 39.12 -15.87
N ALA A 16 10.26 39.81 -15.00
CA ALA A 16 10.22 41.28 -14.96
C ALA A 16 11.44 41.93 -14.26
N GLN A 17 12.27 41.16 -13.57
CA GLN A 17 13.40 41.67 -12.77
C GLN A 17 14.78 41.39 -13.39
N ALA A 18 14.86 40.62 -14.50
CA ALA A 18 16.11 40.05 -14.99
C ALA A 18 16.76 40.79 -16.18
N MET A 19 16.18 41.88 -16.69
CA MET A 19 16.66 42.55 -17.92
C MET A 19 17.66 43.69 -17.68
N THR A 20 18.63 43.57 -16.75
CA THR A 20 19.67 44.63 -16.68
C THR A 20 21.05 44.28 -16.13
N ARG A 21 21.36 43.08 -15.63
CA ARG A 21 22.76 42.81 -15.22
C ARG A 21 23.28 41.44 -15.64
N ARG A 22 24.32 41.55 -16.46
CA ARG A 22 25.32 40.59 -16.92
C ARG A 22 25.65 39.46 -15.94
N VAL A 23 26.33 38.49 -16.52
CA VAL A 23 27.36 37.60 -15.95
C VAL A 23 26.88 36.16 -15.76
N CYS A 24 27.19 35.34 -16.78
CA CYS A 24 27.79 34.01 -16.63
C CYS A 24 27.44 33.25 -15.34
N PHE A 25 26.22 32.70 -15.23
CA PHE A 25 25.81 31.92 -14.05
C PHE A 25 24.78 30.81 -14.36
N THR A 26 24.79 30.24 -15.57
CA THR A 26 23.66 29.39 -16.03
C THR A 26 24.03 27.95 -16.42
N THR A 27 25.22 27.45 -16.11
CA THR A 27 25.61 26.05 -16.46
C THR A 27 26.08 25.20 -15.28
N ARG A 28 26.37 25.81 -14.12
CA ARG A 28 26.75 25.07 -12.90
C ARG A 28 25.56 24.64 -12.04
N PHE A 29 24.38 25.18 -12.29
CA PHE A 29 23.16 24.83 -11.57
C PHE A 29 22.49 23.57 -12.12
N ASP A 30 22.77 23.16 -13.35
CA ASP A 30 22.12 21.98 -13.95
C ASP A 30 22.53 20.69 -13.25
N VAL A 31 23.84 20.41 -13.14
CA VAL A 31 24.31 19.09 -12.69
C VAL A 31 23.90 18.78 -11.25
N ILE A 32 23.94 19.78 -10.36
CA ILE A 32 23.57 19.60 -8.95
C ILE A 32 22.06 19.42 -8.82
N THR A 33 21.26 20.23 -9.52
CA THR A 33 19.81 20.12 -9.49
C THR A 33 19.34 18.78 -10.08
N TRP A 34 19.91 18.34 -11.21
CA TRP A 34 19.62 17.04 -11.80
C TRP A 34 20.06 15.88 -10.87
N ALA A 35 21.21 16.00 -10.21
CA ALA A 35 21.66 15.02 -9.23
C ALA A 35 20.70 14.91 -8.03
N CYS A 36 20.21 16.04 -7.51
CA CYS A 36 19.23 16.05 -6.42
C CYS A 36 17.90 15.41 -6.82
N VAL A 37 17.41 15.67 -8.05
CA VAL A 37 16.17 15.06 -8.57
C VAL A 37 16.33 13.54 -8.71
N ILE A 38 17.45 13.08 -9.26
CA ILE A 38 17.74 11.64 -9.40
C ILE A 38 17.83 10.98 -8.01
N LEU A 39 18.51 11.62 -7.06
CA LEU A 39 18.68 11.08 -5.71
C LEU A 39 17.35 11.02 -4.94
N LEU A 40 16.49 12.03 -5.13
CA LEU A 40 15.14 12.03 -4.58
C LEU A 40 14.27 10.92 -5.20
N CYS A 41 14.32 10.75 -6.53
CA CYS A 41 13.60 9.68 -7.22
C CYS A 41 14.05 8.30 -6.72
N LEU A 42 15.36 8.05 -6.64
CA LEU A 42 15.91 6.80 -6.11
C LEU A 42 15.44 6.55 -4.68
N PHE A 43 15.51 7.57 -3.82
CA PHE A 43 15.02 7.48 -2.44
C PHE A 43 13.53 7.11 -2.38
N THR A 44 12.68 7.74 -3.19
CA THR A 44 11.24 7.41 -3.23
C THR A 44 10.94 6.02 -3.79
N THR A 45 11.73 5.50 -4.74
CA THR A 45 11.56 4.13 -5.24
C THR A 45 11.98 3.07 -4.22
N MET A 46 12.97 3.36 -3.38
CA MET A 46 13.39 2.45 -2.31
C MET A 46 12.36 2.39 -1.17
N THR A 47 11.69 3.50 -0.86
CA THR A 47 10.69 3.54 0.23
C THR A 47 9.32 2.99 -0.16
N THR A 48 8.99 2.96 -1.46
CA THR A 48 7.68 2.49 -1.96
C THR A 48 7.65 1.01 -2.37
N THR A 49 8.78 0.32 -2.37
CA THR A 49 8.85 -1.13 -2.60
C THR A 49 8.51 -1.92 -1.33
N GLN A 50 7.38 -1.60 -0.70
CA GLN A 50 6.77 -2.52 0.25
C GLN A 50 6.07 -3.61 -0.56
N TYR A 51 6.71 -4.78 -0.64
CA TYR A 51 6.12 -5.98 -1.21
C TYR A 51 4.82 -6.28 -0.47
N ALA A 52 3.68 -6.12 -1.15
CA ALA A 52 2.42 -6.68 -0.70
C ALA A 52 2.50 -8.21 -0.86
N SER A 53 3.08 -8.89 0.12
CA SER A 53 2.96 -10.33 0.26
C SER A 53 1.52 -10.62 0.70
N ALA A 54 0.60 -10.71 -0.26
CA ALA A 54 -0.78 -11.06 0.00
C ALA A 54 -0.88 -12.57 0.17
N HIS A 55 -1.28 -13.03 1.36
CA HIS A 55 -1.60 -14.43 1.58
C HIS A 55 -3.03 -14.69 1.08
N VAL A 56 -3.15 -15.52 0.05
CA VAL A 56 -4.47 -15.91 -0.47
C VAL A 56 -5.04 -17.02 0.40
N ILE A 57 -6.31 -16.90 0.79
CA ILE A 57 -7.09 -17.93 1.49
C ILE A 57 -8.34 -18.27 0.67
N GLY A 58 -8.71 -19.55 0.66
CA GLY A 58 -9.97 -20.04 0.13
C GLY A 58 -10.97 -20.27 1.27
N ILE A 59 -12.21 -19.84 1.08
CA ILE A 59 -13.29 -20.03 2.05
C ILE A 59 -14.46 -20.73 1.36
N ASP A 60 -14.86 -21.87 1.92
CA ASP A 60 -16.05 -22.62 1.52
C ASP A 60 -17.18 -22.32 2.52
N PHE A 61 -18.19 -21.57 2.06
CA PHE A 61 -19.39 -21.21 2.83
C PHE A 61 -20.53 -22.19 2.55
N GLY A 62 -20.44 -23.37 3.14
CA GLY A 62 -21.51 -24.37 3.09
C GLY A 62 -22.69 -24.01 3.99
N THR A 63 -23.84 -24.67 3.77
CA THR A 63 -25.05 -24.48 4.59
C THR A 63 -24.84 -24.86 6.07
N GLU A 64 -24.14 -25.96 6.33
CA GLU A 64 -23.93 -26.47 7.70
C GLU A 64 -22.57 -26.08 8.28
N TYR A 65 -21.55 -25.94 7.42
CA TYR A 65 -20.18 -25.76 7.85
C TYR A 65 -19.44 -24.77 6.95
N VAL A 66 -18.60 -23.96 7.60
CA VAL A 66 -17.58 -23.13 6.96
C VAL A 66 -16.23 -23.84 7.07
N LYS A 67 -15.47 -23.83 5.97
CA LYS A 67 -14.10 -24.34 5.92
C LYS A 67 -13.17 -23.29 5.33
N VAL A 68 -11.95 -23.23 5.85
CA VAL A 68 -10.92 -22.30 5.38
C VAL A 68 -9.70 -23.11 4.96
N ALA A 69 -9.12 -22.77 3.80
CA ALA A 69 -7.90 -23.37 3.32
C ALA A 69 -6.94 -22.32 2.79
N GLY A 70 -5.64 -22.59 2.86
CA GLY A 70 -4.62 -21.68 2.38
C GLY A 70 -3.27 -22.38 2.19
N PRO A 71 -2.32 -21.74 1.51
CA PRO A 71 -0.94 -22.21 1.48
C PRO A 71 -0.39 -22.35 2.91
N HIS A 72 0.34 -23.43 3.19
CA HIS A 72 1.03 -23.57 4.47
C HIS A 72 2.47 -24.04 4.24
N GLY A 73 3.43 -23.19 4.61
CA GLY A 73 4.86 -23.48 4.44
C GLY A 73 5.30 -23.57 2.97
N THR A 74 6.06 -24.61 2.65
CA THR A 74 6.69 -24.82 1.33
C THR A 74 5.85 -25.69 0.36
N GLN A 75 4.63 -26.08 0.74
CA GLN A 75 3.81 -27.04 -0.03
C GLN A 75 2.31 -26.72 -0.08
N GLN A 76 1.62 -27.58 -0.87
CA GLN A 76 0.24 -27.55 -1.35
C GLN A 76 -0.80 -27.20 -0.27
N LEU A 77 -1.77 -26.37 -0.67
CA LEU A 77 -2.96 -25.91 0.04
C LEU A 77 -3.42 -26.85 1.18
N ASP A 78 -3.47 -26.33 2.42
CA ASP A 78 -3.91 -27.04 3.63
C ASP A 78 -5.18 -26.39 4.21
N MET A 79 -5.95 -27.17 4.97
CA MET A 79 -7.14 -26.69 5.68
C MET A 79 -6.77 -26.16 7.06
N VAL A 80 -7.18 -24.91 7.33
CA VAL A 80 -6.92 -24.23 8.59
C VAL A 80 -7.78 -24.85 9.70
N LEU A 81 -7.15 -25.05 10.86
CA LEU A 81 -7.82 -25.51 12.07
C LEU A 81 -8.42 -24.32 12.84
N ASN A 82 -9.60 -24.52 13.43
CA ASN A 82 -10.18 -23.58 14.38
C ASN A 82 -9.57 -23.73 15.78
N GLU A 83 -10.02 -22.89 16.71
CA GLU A 83 -9.61 -22.87 18.11
C GLU A 83 -9.88 -24.20 18.87
N TYR A 84 -10.74 -25.05 18.33
CA TYR A 84 -11.06 -26.40 18.83
C TYR A 84 -10.30 -27.51 18.10
N SER A 85 -9.28 -27.18 17.30
CA SER A 85 -8.52 -28.14 16.48
C SER A 85 -9.38 -28.91 15.48
N LYS A 86 -10.50 -28.32 15.01
CA LYS A 86 -11.37 -28.88 13.96
C LYS A 86 -11.13 -28.14 12.64
N ARG A 87 -11.29 -28.87 11.52
CA ARG A 87 -11.22 -28.31 10.14
C ARG A 87 -12.56 -27.79 9.60
N LYS A 88 -13.63 -27.91 10.39
CA LYS A 88 -14.99 -27.50 10.02
C LYS A 88 -15.56 -26.69 11.17
N THR A 89 -15.95 -25.47 10.88
CA THR A 89 -16.64 -24.59 11.83
C THR A 89 -18.13 -24.61 11.49
N PRO A 90 -19.06 -24.82 12.44
CA PRO A 90 -20.49 -24.71 12.17
C PRO A 90 -20.85 -23.36 11.55
N ASN A 91 -21.71 -23.34 10.52
CA ASN A 91 -22.20 -22.10 9.93
C ASN A 91 -23.40 -21.56 10.74
N ILE A 92 -23.15 -21.18 11.98
CA ILE A 92 -24.16 -20.70 12.92
C ILE A 92 -23.65 -19.42 13.59
N ILE A 93 -24.55 -18.46 13.75
CA ILE A 93 -24.33 -17.21 14.49
C ILE A 93 -25.40 -17.15 15.57
N ALA A 94 -24.98 -16.98 16.83
CA ALA A 94 -25.86 -16.76 17.96
C ALA A 94 -25.57 -15.40 18.59
N TYR A 95 -26.59 -14.81 19.19
CA TYR A 95 -26.47 -13.55 19.92
C TYR A 95 -26.83 -13.79 21.39
N ARG A 96 -25.94 -13.40 22.30
CA ARG A 96 -26.13 -13.55 23.75
C ARG A 96 -25.45 -12.41 24.49
N HIS A 97 -26.15 -11.79 25.45
CA HIS A 97 -25.61 -10.74 26.32
C HIS A 97 -24.86 -9.62 25.57
N ASP A 98 -25.44 -9.15 24.46
CA ASP A 98 -24.85 -8.11 23.60
C ASP A 98 -23.54 -8.48 22.87
N GLU A 99 -23.22 -9.78 22.86
CA GLU A 99 -22.13 -10.36 22.09
C GLU A 99 -22.66 -11.29 21.00
N TRP A 100 -21.87 -11.41 19.94
CA TRP A 100 -22.11 -12.33 18.82
C TRP A 100 -21.12 -13.49 18.94
N HIS A 101 -21.65 -14.71 18.91
CA HIS A 101 -20.89 -15.94 18.95
C HIS A 101 -21.03 -16.66 17.61
N ILE A 102 -19.93 -17.22 17.11
CA ILE A 102 -19.86 -17.87 15.81
C ILE A 102 -19.36 -19.30 15.99
N GLY A 103 -19.89 -20.23 15.20
CA GLY A 103 -19.34 -21.57 15.09
C GLY A 103 -19.55 -22.39 16.35
N ASP A 104 -18.48 -23.00 16.85
CA ASP A 104 -18.54 -23.87 18.04
C ASP A 104 -18.89 -23.10 19.33
N HIS A 105 -18.83 -21.77 19.33
CA HIS A 105 -19.21 -20.90 20.45
C HIS A 105 -20.70 -20.49 20.45
N ALA A 106 -21.42 -20.73 19.35
CA ALA A 106 -22.81 -20.29 19.16
C ALA A 106 -23.80 -21.02 20.10
#